data_AF-A0A915DYW8-F1
#
_entry.id   AF-A0A915DYW8-F1
#
_cell.length_a   1.000
_cell.length_b   1.000
_cell.length_c   1.000
_cell.angle_alpha   90.00
_cell.angle_beta   90.00
_cell.angle_gamma   90.00
#
_symmetry.space_group_name_H-M   'P 1'
#
loop_
_entity.id
_entity.type
_entity.pdbx_description
1 polymer ?
#
loop_
_entity_poly.entity_id
_entity_poly.type
_entity_poly.pdbx_seq_one_letter_code
_entity_poly.pdbx_strand_id
1 'polypeptide(L)'
;MFLFKHPKETRENKTIAAKLIREWSRPIFQLDTDFRSLSRDERVQRDFEHMPVVKRRKLSIDADGLPTAPSRRGKPETDLDESGEKGLNPGQVGFVNRARVPKPSTKDYVIRPRPQIEGRFQGASKNRQTDRFDKAQREFRDRNKAQKAKRAVGVSIEGRKMDI
;
A
#
# COMPACT_ATOMS: atom_id res chain seq x y z
N MET A 1 -13.68 -41.40 28.04
CA MET A 1 -12.88 -41.81 26.85
C MET A 1 -13.36 -43.15 26.24
N PHE A 2 -13.70 -44.13 27.07
CA PHE A 2 -14.16 -45.46 26.64
C PHE A 2 -15.33 -45.41 25.63
N LEU A 3 -16.36 -44.60 25.89
CA LEU A 3 -17.53 -44.44 25.01
C LEU A 3 -17.16 -44.04 23.56
N PHE A 4 -16.16 -43.17 23.38
CA PHE A 4 -15.72 -42.76 22.03
C PHE A 4 -15.12 -43.92 21.22
N LYS A 5 -14.43 -44.85 21.88
CA LYS A 5 -13.77 -46.01 21.24
C LYS A 5 -14.60 -47.30 21.27
N HIS A 6 -15.76 -47.30 21.93
CA HIS A 6 -16.52 -48.51 22.15
C HIS A 6 -17.14 -49.05 20.84
N PRO A 7 -16.96 -50.34 20.50
CA PRO A 7 -17.41 -50.88 19.22
C PRO A 7 -18.93 -50.88 19.06
N LYS A 8 -19.69 -51.02 20.15
CA LYS A 8 -21.17 -51.06 20.11
C LYS A 8 -21.84 -49.67 20.15
N GLU A 9 -21.06 -48.60 20.24
CA GLU A 9 -21.61 -47.25 20.39
C GLU A 9 -22.02 -46.66 19.03
N THR A 10 -23.11 -45.90 18.99
CA THR A 10 -23.60 -45.25 17.77
C THR A 10 -22.62 -44.18 17.29
N ARG A 11 -22.64 -43.88 15.98
CA ARG A 11 -21.73 -42.90 15.39
C ARG A 11 -21.96 -41.48 15.94
N GLU A 12 -23.22 -41.12 16.19
CA GLU A 12 -23.61 -39.83 16.76
C GLU A 12 -23.11 -39.67 18.20
N ASN A 13 -23.26 -40.70 19.02
CA ASN A 13 -22.74 -40.65 20.40
C ASN A 13 -21.21 -40.57 20.41
N LYS A 14 -20.53 -41.22 19.47
CA LYS A 14 -19.08 -41.08 19.30
C LYS A 14 -18.68 -39.65 18.92
N THR A 15 -19.39 -38.96 18.03
CA THR A 15 -19.05 -37.57 17.68
C THR A 15 -19.25 -36.62 18.85
N ILE A 16 -20.33 -36.78 19.62
CA ILE A 16 -20.60 -36.01 20.84
C ILE A 16 -19.50 -36.27 21.89
N ALA A 17 -19.17 -37.54 22.14
CA ALA A 17 -18.12 -37.93 23.07
C ALA A 17 -16.75 -37.35 22.66
N ALA A 18 -16.42 -37.33 21.35
CA ALA A 18 -15.19 -36.70 20.85
C ALA A 18 -15.15 -35.20 21.11
N LYS A 19 -16.28 -34.51 20.90
CA LYS A 19 -16.42 -33.08 21.17
C LYS A 19 -16.22 -32.77 22.65
N LEU A 20 -16.88 -33.53 23.54
CA LEU A 20 -16.73 -33.39 24.99
C LEU A 20 -15.29 -33.64 25.45
N ILE A 21 -14.64 -34.70 24.95
CA ILE A 21 -13.24 -34.98 25.27
C ILE A 21 -12.34 -33.80 24.89
N ARG A 22 -12.57 -33.18 23.73
CA ARG A 22 -11.79 -32.02 23.26
C ARG A 22 -12.04 -30.77 24.11
N GLU A 23 -13.29 -30.50 24.48
CA GLU A 23 -13.62 -29.35 25.34
C GLU A 23 -13.03 -29.51 26.74
N TRP A 24 -13.14 -30.70 27.33
CA TRP A 24 -12.68 -30.96 28.70
C TRP A 24 -11.16 -31.13 28.81
N SER A 25 -10.46 -31.55 27.75
CA SER A 25 -9.00 -31.69 27.80
C SER A 25 -8.24 -30.37 27.61
N ARG A 26 -8.88 -29.35 27.05
CA ARG A 26 -8.24 -28.05 26.74
C ARG A 26 -7.59 -27.36 27.94
N PRO A 27 -8.24 -27.22 29.12
CA PRO A 27 -7.64 -26.57 30.27
C PRO A 27 -6.38 -27.29 30.78
N ILE A 28 -6.32 -28.63 30.62
CA ILE A 28 -5.16 -29.44 31.01
C ILE A 28 -3.94 -29.06 30.17
N PHE A 29 -4.15 -28.75 28.88
CA PHE A 29 -3.10 -28.41 27.93
C PHE A 29 -2.97 -26.90 27.68
N GLN A 30 -3.62 -26.05 28.47
CA GLN A 30 -3.58 -24.58 28.33
C GLN A 30 -3.99 -24.12 26.90
N LEU A 31 -4.95 -24.83 26.30
CA LEU A 31 -5.51 -24.53 24.97
C LEU A 31 -6.77 -23.66 25.11
N ASP A 32 -6.57 -22.41 25.50
CA ASP A 32 -7.64 -21.47 25.87
C ASP A 32 -8.50 -21.02 24.67
N THR A 33 -8.00 -21.18 23.44
CA THR A 33 -8.66 -20.65 22.23
C THR A 33 -9.16 -21.76 21.30
N ASP A 34 -10.47 -21.78 20.98
CA ASP A 34 -11.03 -22.59 19.88
C ASP A 34 -11.40 -21.72 18.68
N PHE A 35 -10.65 -21.84 17.59
CA PHE A 35 -10.87 -21.06 16.37
C PHE A 35 -11.78 -21.74 15.35
N ARG A 36 -12.25 -22.97 15.61
CA ARG A 36 -13.09 -23.71 14.66
C ARG A 36 -14.54 -23.26 14.66
N SER A 37 -15.06 -22.80 15.80
CA SER A 37 -16.40 -22.23 15.89
C SER A 37 -16.45 -20.76 15.47
N LEU A 38 -15.30 -20.08 15.42
CA LEU A 38 -15.27 -18.68 15.01
C LEU A 38 -15.34 -18.52 13.49
N SER A 39 -16.26 -17.65 13.07
CA SER A 39 -16.30 -17.15 11.70
C SER A 39 -15.00 -16.41 11.35
N ARG A 40 -14.78 -16.18 10.05
CA ARG A 40 -13.63 -15.40 9.59
C ARG A 40 -13.67 -13.99 10.19
N ASP A 41 -14.85 -13.38 10.24
CA ASP A 41 -15.02 -12.00 10.69
C ASP A 41 -14.81 -11.89 12.21
N GLU A 42 -15.31 -12.86 12.98
CA GLU A 42 -15.08 -12.92 14.43
C GLU A 42 -13.60 -13.11 14.78
N ARG A 43 -12.84 -13.86 13.95
CA ARG A 43 -11.38 -13.99 14.12
C ARG A 43 -10.67 -12.66 13.87
N VAL A 44 -11.01 -11.99 12.77
CA VAL A 44 -10.41 -10.68 12.42
C VAL A 44 -10.71 -9.66 13.51
N GLN A 45 -11.93 -9.62 14.03
CA GLN A 45 -12.30 -8.72 15.11
C GLN A 45 -11.49 -8.99 16.39
N ARG A 46 -11.27 -10.25 16.74
CA ARG A 46 -10.45 -10.61 17.90
C ARG A 46 -8.99 -10.22 17.71
N ASP A 47 -8.42 -10.49 16.53
CA ASP A 47 -7.06 -10.11 16.18
C ASP A 47 -6.89 -8.58 16.22
N PHE A 48 -7.91 -7.84 15.75
CA PHE A 48 -7.97 -6.38 15.86
C PHE A 48 -8.05 -5.91 17.32
N GLU A 49 -8.82 -6.61 18.16
CA GLU A 49 -8.96 -6.30 19.58
C GLU A 49 -7.67 -6.51 20.37
N HIS A 50 -6.96 -7.61 20.06
CA HIS A 50 -5.66 -7.95 20.62
C HIS A 50 -4.50 -7.12 20.02
N MET A 51 -4.75 -6.36 18.96
CA MET A 51 -3.75 -5.46 18.41
C MET A 51 -3.42 -4.38 19.44
N PRO A 52 -2.13 -4.06 19.68
CA PRO A 52 -1.77 -3.05 20.67
C PRO A 52 -2.44 -1.70 20.36
N VAL A 53 -2.88 -1.00 21.41
CA VAL A 53 -3.66 0.24 21.32
C VAL A 53 -3.00 1.28 20.40
N VAL A 54 -1.66 1.33 20.36
CA VAL A 54 -0.89 2.22 19.47
C VAL A 54 -1.10 1.88 17.99
N LYS A 55 -1.26 0.60 17.64
CA LYS A 55 -1.59 0.17 16.27
C LYS A 55 -3.08 0.38 15.97
N ARG A 56 -3.98 0.10 16.93
CA ARG A 56 -5.43 0.37 16.76
C ARG A 56 -5.72 1.84 16.48
N ARG A 57 -5.10 2.76 17.24
CA ARG A 57 -5.23 4.22 17.03
C ARG A 57 -4.70 4.70 15.68
N LYS A 58 -3.73 4.00 15.09
CA LYS A 58 -3.21 4.33 13.76
C LYS A 58 -4.11 3.82 12.63
N LEU A 59 -4.88 2.75 12.89
CA LEU A 59 -5.84 2.18 11.95
C LEU A 59 -7.20 2.87 12.02
N SER A 60 -7.61 3.35 13.20
CA SER A 60 -8.80 4.19 13.39
C SER A 60 -8.51 5.63 12.97
N ILE A 61 -8.41 5.88 11.68
CA ILE A 61 -8.68 7.23 11.16
C ILE A 61 -10.21 7.37 11.18
N ASP A 62 -10.67 7.96 12.28
CA ASP A 62 -11.86 8.78 12.49
C ASP A 62 -13.14 8.40 11.73
N ALA A 63 -14.03 7.67 12.42
CA ALA A 63 -15.44 7.51 12.05
C ALA A 63 -16.30 8.76 12.35
N ASP A 64 -15.73 9.78 12.99
CA ASP A 64 -16.43 11.00 13.42
C ASP A 64 -15.81 12.25 12.79
N GLY A 65 -15.73 12.27 11.46
CA GLY A 65 -15.47 13.50 10.71
C GLY A 65 -16.73 14.37 10.65
N LEU A 66 -17.09 15.09 11.73
CA LEU A 66 -18.04 16.21 11.64
C LEU A 66 -17.89 17.20 12.82
N PRO A 67 -18.04 18.51 12.54
CA PRO A 67 -19.14 19.24 13.16
C PRO A 67 -20.16 19.67 12.07
N THR A 68 -21.39 19.19 12.25
CA THR A 68 -22.68 19.81 11.86
C THR A 68 -22.80 20.61 10.55
N ALA A 69 -23.32 19.94 9.50
CA ALA A 69 -24.32 20.33 8.46
C ALA A 69 -24.26 21.70 7.68
N PRO A 70 -24.99 21.91 6.55
CA PRO A 70 -25.58 20.98 5.57
C PRO A 70 -25.18 21.24 4.08
N SER A 71 -25.32 20.19 3.26
CA SER A 71 -25.68 20.17 1.83
C SER A 71 -25.01 21.18 0.86
N ARG A 72 -24.23 20.68 -0.11
CA ARG A 72 -24.34 21.15 -1.50
C ARG A 72 -23.82 20.15 -2.54
N ARG A 73 -24.71 19.88 -3.49
CA ARG A 73 -24.67 18.98 -4.64
C ARG A 73 -23.52 19.29 -5.62
N GLY A 74 -22.79 18.24 -6.02
CA GLY A 74 -22.23 18.01 -7.36
C GLY A 74 -21.07 18.88 -7.87
N LYS A 75 -19.86 18.28 -8.00
CA LYS A 75 -18.83 18.48 -9.06
C LYS A 75 -17.55 17.65 -8.77
N PRO A 76 -16.64 17.43 -9.76
CA PRO A 76 -15.83 16.21 -9.85
C PRO A 76 -14.69 16.10 -8.82
N GLU A 77 -14.44 14.87 -8.38
CA GLU A 77 -13.51 14.46 -7.33
C GLU A 77 -12.04 14.45 -7.78
N THR A 78 -11.49 15.59 -8.19
CA THR A 78 -10.07 15.67 -8.57
C THR A 78 -9.19 16.40 -7.56
N ASP A 79 -9.76 17.06 -6.54
CA ASP A 79 -9.03 17.94 -5.61
C ASP A 79 -9.38 17.72 -4.12
N LEU A 80 -9.88 16.53 -3.77
CA LEU A 80 -10.20 16.18 -2.38
C LEU A 80 -9.01 15.47 -1.74
N ASP A 81 -8.58 15.94 -0.58
CA ASP A 81 -7.63 15.21 0.24
C ASP A 81 -8.29 13.97 0.88
N GLU A 82 -7.51 13.12 1.55
CA GLU A 82 -8.01 11.88 2.17
C GLU A 82 -9.08 12.13 3.26
N SER A 83 -9.25 13.38 3.68
CA SER A 83 -10.27 13.88 4.62
C SER A 83 -11.54 14.39 3.92
N GLY A 84 -11.60 14.37 2.59
CA GLY A 84 -12.74 14.87 1.81
C GLY A 84 -12.88 16.40 1.84
N GLU A 85 -11.89 17.11 2.38
CA GLU A 85 -11.87 18.56 2.44
C GLU A 85 -11.21 19.12 1.19
N LYS A 86 -11.74 20.25 0.71
CA LYS A 86 -11.14 20.95 -0.41
C LYS A 86 -9.83 21.55 0.07
N GLY A 87 -8.71 21.15 -0.55
CA GLY A 87 -7.39 21.69 -0.21
C GLY A 87 -7.41 23.22 -0.15
N LEU A 88 -6.78 23.79 0.89
CA LEU A 88 -6.71 25.24 1.06
C LEU A 88 -6.06 25.89 -0.16
N ASN A 89 -6.59 27.04 -0.58
CA ASN A 89 -6.05 27.80 -1.70
C ASN A 89 -4.88 28.71 -1.28
N PRO A 90 -3.99 29.10 -2.20
CA PRO A 90 -3.00 30.14 -1.97
C PRO A 90 -3.59 31.41 -1.35
N GLY A 91 -3.03 31.85 -0.21
CA GLY A 91 -3.47 33.04 0.53
C GLY A 91 -4.44 32.78 1.69
N GLN A 92 -4.96 31.56 1.84
CA GLN A 92 -5.76 31.18 3.01
C GLN A 92 -4.86 30.86 4.22
N VAL A 93 -5.32 31.20 5.43
CA VAL A 93 -4.61 30.89 6.67
C VAL A 93 -4.44 29.37 6.77
N GLY A 94 -3.19 28.91 6.94
CA GLY A 94 -2.86 27.48 6.96
C GLY A 94 -2.51 26.88 5.60
N PHE A 95 -2.54 27.67 4.51
CA PHE A 95 -2.04 27.21 3.21
C PHE A 95 -0.54 26.93 3.26
N VAL A 96 -0.16 25.71 2.89
CA VAL A 96 1.23 25.27 2.89
C VAL A 96 1.69 25.15 1.44
N ASN A 97 2.52 26.10 1.00
CA ASN A 97 3.11 26.15 -0.35
C ASN A 97 3.98 24.93 -0.72
N ARG A 98 4.37 24.13 0.27
CA ARG A 98 5.20 22.93 0.05
C ARG A 98 4.31 21.69 -0.05
N ALA A 99 4.68 20.79 -0.97
CA ALA A 99 4.07 19.47 -1.04
C ALA A 99 4.25 18.73 0.30
N ARG A 100 3.18 18.07 0.77
CA ARG A 100 3.23 17.18 1.93
C ARG A 100 3.54 15.76 1.47
N VAL A 101 4.31 15.03 2.27
CA VAL A 101 4.53 13.61 2.03
C VAL A 101 3.20 12.87 2.27
N PRO A 102 2.70 12.09 1.29
CA PRO A 102 1.52 11.27 1.49
C PRO A 102 1.71 10.36 2.70
N LYS A 103 0.68 10.28 3.57
CA LYS A 103 0.72 9.32 4.66
C LYS A 103 0.65 7.90 4.07
N PRO A 104 1.39 6.92 4.63
CA PRO A 104 1.25 5.54 4.21
C PRO A 104 -0.19 5.08 4.49
N SER A 105 -0.87 4.55 3.46
CA SER A 105 -2.23 4.06 3.59
C SER A 105 -2.26 2.80 4.47
N THR A 106 -3.25 2.72 5.35
CA THR A 106 -3.53 1.56 6.20
C THR A 106 -4.52 0.57 5.56
N LYS A 107 -4.88 0.78 4.29
CA LYS A 107 -5.84 -0.05 3.56
C LYS A 107 -5.17 -1.36 3.13
N ASP A 108 -5.64 -2.47 3.69
CA ASP A 108 -5.27 -3.80 3.22
C ASP A 108 -6.06 -4.15 1.96
N TYR A 109 -5.36 -4.46 0.86
CA TYR A 109 -5.99 -4.86 -0.39
C TYR A 109 -6.56 -6.27 -0.26
N VAL A 110 -7.82 -6.38 0.14
CA VAL A 110 -8.54 -7.66 0.19
C VAL A 110 -8.96 -8.14 -1.20
N ILE A 111 -9.22 -7.20 -2.12
CA ILE A 111 -9.66 -7.50 -3.48
C ILE A 111 -8.64 -6.92 -4.47
N ARG A 112 -8.01 -7.81 -5.24
CA ARG A 112 -7.12 -7.40 -6.33
C ARG A 112 -7.95 -6.69 -7.40
N PRO A 113 -7.63 -5.44 -7.78
CA PRO A 113 -8.32 -4.77 -8.87
C PRO A 113 -8.17 -5.60 -10.15
N ARG A 114 -9.28 -5.74 -10.89
CA ARG A 114 -9.25 -6.39 -12.19
C ARG A 114 -8.51 -5.49 -13.18
N PRO A 115 -7.54 -6.00 -13.95
CA PRO A 115 -6.91 -5.20 -14.99
C PRO A 115 -7.98 -4.78 -16.01
N GLN A 116 -8.02 -3.48 -16.35
CA GLN A 116 -8.89 -2.96 -17.42
C GLN A 116 -8.39 -3.30 -18.83
N ILE A 117 -7.18 -3.87 -18.94
CA ILE A 117 -6.58 -4.22 -20.22
C ILE A 117 -6.94 -5.67 -20.53
N GLU A 118 -7.80 -5.85 -21.52
CA GLU A 118 -8.06 -7.15 -22.13
C GLU A 118 -6.95 -7.46 -23.14
N GLY A 119 -5.86 -8.04 -22.64
CA GLY A 119 -4.76 -8.44 -23.50
C GLY A 119 -3.74 -9.28 -22.74
N ARG A 120 -3.31 -10.41 -23.33
CA ARG A 120 -2.14 -11.12 -22.80
C ARG A 120 -0.92 -10.23 -23.00
N PHE A 121 -0.23 -9.92 -21.91
CA PHE A 121 1.04 -9.21 -21.94
C PHE A 121 2.07 -10.04 -22.74
N GLN A 122 2.39 -9.61 -23.96
CA GLN A 122 3.33 -10.31 -24.86
C GLN A 122 4.81 -10.03 -24.53
N GLY A 123 5.11 -9.59 -23.30
CA GLY A 123 6.43 -9.08 -22.94
C GLY A 123 6.71 -7.71 -23.59
N ALA A 124 7.68 -6.98 -23.07
CA ALA A 124 8.21 -5.81 -23.78
C ALA A 124 8.84 -6.31 -25.08
N SER A 125 8.18 -6.10 -26.22
CA SER A 125 8.81 -6.43 -27.50
C SER A 125 10.06 -5.57 -27.62
N LYS A 126 11.19 -6.23 -27.82
CA LYS A 126 12.52 -5.62 -27.83
C LYS A 126 12.76 -4.80 -29.10
N ASN A 127 11.71 -4.26 -29.73
CA ASN A 127 11.84 -3.24 -30.76
C ASN A 127 12.10 -1.90 -30.10
N ARG A 128 13.29 -1.82 -29.51
CA ARG A 128 13.94 -0.60 -29.01
C ARG A 128 14.43 0.22 -30.21
N GLN A 129 13.54 0.49 -31.17
CA GLN A 129 13.79 1.53 -32.15
C GLN A 129 13.62 2.86 -31.43
N THR A 130 14.74 3.28 -30.82
CA THR A 130 14.99 4.60 -30.23
C THR A 130 13.82 5.13 -29.42
N ASP A 131 13.71 4.64 -28.18
CA ASP A 131 12.93 5.30 -27.15
C ASP A 131 13.29 6.80 -27.15
N ARG A 132 12.29 7.68 -27.11
CA ARG A 132 12.50 9.15 -27.19
C ARG A 132 13.50 9.61 -26.13
N PHE A 133 13.49 8.93 -24.99
CA PHE A 133 14.44 9.12 -23.91
C PHE A 133 15.88 8.78 -24.31
N ASP A 134 16.11 7.60 -24.91
CA ASP A 134 17.43 7.16 -25.38
C ASP A 134 17.98 8.15 -26.45
N LYS A 135 17.10 8.68 -27.32
CA LYS A 135 17.47 9.71 -28.32
C LYS A 135 17.87 11.04 -27.66
N ALA A 136 17.05 11.55 -26.73
CA ALA A 136 17.34 12.80 -26.01
C ALA A 136 18.63 12.70 -25.18
N GLN A 137 18.87 11.55 -24.55
CA GLN A 137 20.08 11.30 -23.76
C GLN A 137 21.34 11.26 -24.63
N ARG A 138 21.24 10.71 -25.84
CA ARG A 138 22.34 10.72 -26.82
C ARG A 138 22.64 12.14 -27.31
N GLU A 139 21.62 12.89 -27.70
CA GLU A 139 21.76 14.29 -28.12
C GLU A 139 22.37 15.18 -27.03
N PHE A 140 21.99 14.99 -25.76
CA PHE A 140 22.58 15.72 -24.63
C PHE A 140 24.07 15.40 -24.45
N ARG A 141 24.45 14.12 -24.57
CA ARG A 141 25.86 13.68 -24.47
C ARG A 141 26.70 14.23 -25.62
N ASP A 142 26.18 14.22 -26.83
CA ASP A 142 26.89 14.73 -28.01
C ASP A 142 27.05 16.25 -27.95
N ARG A 143 26.03 16.99 -27.48
CA ARG A 143 26.12 18.43 -27.22
C ARG A 143 27.19 18.76 -26.17
N ASN A 144 27.26 18.01 -25.08
CA ASN A 144 28.28 18.20 -24.05
C ASN A 144 29.71 17.83 -24.51
N LYS A 145 29.86 16.81 -25.35
CA LYS A 145 31.15 16.47 -25.97
C LYS A 145 31.64 17.59 -26.91
N ALA A 146 30.75 18.12 -27.75
CA ALA A 146 31.08 19.22 -28.65
C ALA A 146 31.47 20.51 -27.90
N GLN A 147 30.85 20.78 -26.75
CA GLN A 147 31.24 21.93 -25.91
C GLN A 147 32.61 21.75 -25.24
N LYS A 148 33.00 20.52 -24.87
CA LYS A 148 34.37 20.26 -24.36
C LYS A 148 35.46 20.50 -25.40
N ALA A 149 35.16 20.31 -26.69
CA ALA A 149 36.11 20.56 -27.77
C ALA A 149 36.35 22.07 -28.04
N LYS A 150 35.47 22.96 -27.54
CA LYS A 150 35.61 24.42 -27.64
C LYS A 150 36.12 25.06 -26.34
N ARG A 151 36.90 24.33 -25.54
CA ARG A 151 37.55 24.91 -24.37
C ARG A 151 38.57 25.94 -24.86
N ALA A 152 38.43 27.19 -24.42
CA ALA A 152 39.34 28.27 -24.79
C ALA A 152 40.79 27.84 -24.52
N VAL A 153 41.65 27.92 -25.54
CA VAL A 153 43.09 27.75 -25.38
C VAL A 153 43.53 28.82 -24.39
N GLY A 154 44.20 28.40 -23.32
CA GLY A 154 44.77 29.34 -22.35
C GLY A 154 45.82 30.18 -23.05
N VAL A 155 45.49 31.45 -23.33
CA VAL A 155 46.44 32.42 -23.89
C VAL A 155 47.55 32.62 -22.87
N SER A 156 48.79 32.33 -23.26
CA SER A 156 49.96 32.56 -22.42
C SER A 156 50.23 34.07 -22.34
N ILE A 157 50.35 34.59 -21.12
CA ILE A 157 50.58 36.03 -20.89
C ILE A 157 51.99 36.48 -21.33
N GLU A 158 52.91 35.52 -21.53
CA GLU A 158 54.29 35.75 -22.00
C GLU A 158 54.42 35.65 -23.54
N GLY A 159 53.31 35.51 -24.27
CA GLY A 159 53.29 35.58 -25.74
C GLY A 159 53.73 34.31 -26.49
N ARG A 160 53.97 33.18 -25.80
CA ARG A 160 54.32 31.92 -26.45
C ARG A 160 53.07 31.08 -26.76
N LYS A 161 52.91 30.71 -28.04
CA LYS A 161 51.76 29.97 -28.65
C LYS A 161 50.57 30.84 -29.07
N MET A 162 50.83 31.98 -29.70
CA MET A 162 49.84 32.71 -30.49
C MET A 162 49.99 32.31 -31.96
N ASP A 163 49.62 31.07 -32.30
CA ASP A 163 49.50 30.70 -33.71
C ASP A 163 48.18 31.27 -34.23
N ILE A 164 48.27 32.24 -35.15
CA ILE A 164 47.14 32.76 -35.94
C ILE A 164 46.78 31.75 -37.04
#